data_AF-A0A564UDT2-F1
#
_entry.id   AF-A0A564UDT2-F1
#
_cell.length_a   1.000
_cell.length_b   1.000
_cell.length_c   1.000
_cell.angle_alpha   90.00
_cell.angle_beta   90.00
_cell.angle_gamma   90.00
#
_symmetry.space_group_name_H-M   'P 1'
#
loop_
_entity.id
_entity.type
_entity.pdbx_description
1 polymer ?
#
loop_
_entity_poly.entity_id
_entity_poly.type
_entity_poly.pdbx_seq_one_letter_code
_entity_poly.pdbx_strand_id
1 'polypeptide(L)'
;MHLISPEELASAIADRLARQPAVLVALDGRCGSGKTTLAAQLAERFPQSITVHTDDFYLPPSRRVTGWESIPCANMDIRRLRDEVVAPARAGQAFSYQAYSCREGAYLPPRPLGPAPLVIVEGSYSHHPSLAPYYDIRIFVTCSPDEQARRLRRREGERYSNFVERWIPLEEGYFVEYGIEEKADFEIVTD
;
A
#
# COMPACT_ATOMS: atom_id res chain seq x y z
N MET A 1 -16.32 -10.17 -3.05
CA MET A 1 -15.13 -9.61 -3.71
C MET A 1 -14.89 -10.38 -5.01
N HIS A 2 -14.50 -9.71 -6.09
CA HIS A 2 -14.27 -10.35 -7.38
C HIS A 2 -12.78 -10.69 -7.54
N LEU A 3 -12.45 -11.97 -7.67
CA LEU A 3 -11.09 -12.42 -7.97
C LEU A 3 -10.73 -12.00 -9.39
N ILE A 4 -9.56 -11.39 -9.58
CA ILE A 4 -9.03 -11.02 -10.90
C ILE A 4 -7.57 -11.44 -11.03
N SER A 5 -7.11 -11.57 -12.27
CA SER A 5 -5.70 -11.71 -12.61
C SER A 5 -4.98 -10.34 -12.68
N PRO A 6 -3.64 -10.31 -12.59
CA PRO A 6 -2.87 -9.09 -12.86
C PRO A 6 -3.11 -8.49 -14.24
N GLU A 7 -3.43 -9.31 -15.25
CA GLU A 7 -3.72 -8.85 -16.61
C GLU A 7 -5.09 -8.15 -16.69
N GLU A 8 -6.11 -8.70 -16.04
CA GLU A 8 -7.43 -8.06 -15.92
C GLU A 8 -7.35 -6.75 -15.13
N LEU A 9 -6.55 -6.69 -14.06
CA LEU A 9 -6.29 -5.44 -13.34
C LEU A 9 -5.67 -4.38 -14.27
N ALA A 10 -4.66 -4.76 -15.04
CA ALA A 10 -4.05 -3.84 -15.98
C ALA A 10 -5.03 -3.38 -17.07
N SER A 11 -5.92 -4.24 -17.55
CA SER A 11 -7.00 -3.83 -18.46
C SER A 11 -7.95 -2.84 -17.81
N ALA A 12 -8.38 -3.09 -16.57
CA ALA A 12 -9.26 -2.18 -15.83
C ALA A 12 -8.60 -0.80 -15.60
N ILE A 13 -7.30 -0.77 -15.32
CA ILE A 13 -6.52 0.47 -15.21
C ILE A 13 -6.49 1.21 -16.56
N ALA A 14 -6.19 0.52 -17.66
CA ALA A 14 -6.16 1.12 -18.99
C ALA A 14 -7.52 1.73 -19.39
N ASP A 15 -8.62 1.03 -19.11
CA ASP A 15 -9.98 1.51 -19.37
C ASP A 15 -10.32 2.76 -18.56
N ARG A 16 -9.81 2.89 -17.34
CA ARG A 16 -9.97 4.12 -16.53
C ARG A 16 -9.12 5.25 -17.10
N LEU A 17 -7.86 4.99 -17.43
CA LEU A 17 -6.94 5.97 -18.02
C LEU A 17 -7.49 6.55 -19.34
N ALA A 18 -8.24 5.77 -20.11
CA ALA A 18 -8.90 6.26 -21.33
C ALA A 18 -10.06 7.26 -21.07
N ARG A 19 -10.58 7.33 -19.84
CA ARG A 19 -11.78 8.12 -19.48
C ARG A 19 -11.49 9.30 -18.55
N GLN A 20 -10.35 9.32 -17.87
CA GLN A 20 -9.98 10.37 -16.93
C GLN A 20 -8.47 10.59 -16.90
N PRO A 21 -8.00 11.82 -16.62
CA PRO A 21 -6.59 12.19 -16.75
C PRO A 21 -5.68 11.63 -15.65
N ALA A 22 -6.25 11.23 -14.51
CA ALA A 22 -5.53 10.67 -13.37
C ALA A 22 -6.31 9.51 -12.77
N VAL A 23 -5.62 8.39 -12.53
CA VAL A 23 -6.16 7.17 -11.93
C VAL A 23 -5.33 6.81 -10.71
N LEU A 24 -6.00 6.57 -9.59
CA LEU A 24 -5.36 6.16 -8.34
C LEU A 24 -5.75 4.72 -7.99
N VAL A 25 -4.74 3.88 -7.77
CA VAL A 25 -4.90 2.48 -7.41
C VAL A 25 -4.31 2.23 -6.04
N ALA A 26 -5.08 1.61 -5.14
CA ALA A 26 -4.58 1.06 -3.89
C ALA A 26 -4.29 -0.44 -4.04
N LEU A 27 -3.09 -0.87 -3.65
CA LEU A 27 -2.73 -2.28 -3.49
C LEU A 27 -2.49 -2.54 -2.00
N ASP A 28 -3.53 -2.93 -1.28
CA ASP A 28 -3.47 -3.28 0.14
C ASP A 28 -3.42 -4.81 0.30
N GLY A 29 -3.13 -5.30 1.49
CA GLY A 29 -3.15 -6.72 1.82
C GLY A 29 -1.96 -7.18 2.65
N ARG A 30 -1.89 -8.49 2.90
CA ARG A 30 -0.99 -9.13 3.87
C ARG A 30 0.49 -8.92 3.57
N CYS A 31 1.34 -8.70 4.58
CA CYS A 31 2.79 -8.69 4.38
C CYS A 31 3.26 -10.00 3.72
N GLY A 32 4.15 -9.92 2.74
CA GLY A 32 4.58 -11.09 1.97
C GLY A 32 3.64 -11.52 0.84
N SER A 33 2.48 -10.88 0.65
CA SER A 33 1.53 -11.23 -0.42
C SER A 33 1.95 -10.81 -1.83
N GLY A 34 3.08 -10.14 -2.02
CA GLY A 34 3.56 -9.77 -3.36
C GLY A 34 3.07 -8.43 -3.90
N LYS A 35 2.45 -7.56 -3.06
CA LYS A 35 2.05 -6.18 -3.41
C LYS A 35 3.12 -5.40 -4.18
N THR A 36 4.33 -5.32 -3.62
CA THR A 36 5.46 -4.61 -4.25
C THR A 36 5.84 -5.20 -5.60
N THR A 37 5.77 -6.53 -5.76
CA THR A 37 6.02 -7.19 -7.05
C THR A 37 4.94 -6.84 -8.07
N LEU A 38 3.67 -6.89 -7.67
CA LEU A 38 2.55 -6.50 -8.53
C LEU A 38 2.63 -5.02 -8.92
N ALA A 39 2.97 -4.14 -7.98
CA ALA A 39 3.19 -2.72 -8.23
C ALA A 39 4.30 -2.50 -9.26
N ALA A 40 5.41 -3.25 -9.17
CA ALA A 40 6.50 -3.19 -10.15
C ALA A 40 6.05 -3.66 -11.55
N GLN A 41 5.31 -4.77 -11.64
CA GLN A 41 4.76 -5.27 -12.91
C GLN A 41 3.80 -4.26 -13.56
N LEU A 42 2.96 -3.61 -12.76
CA LEU A 42 2.08 -2.54 -13.25
C LEU A 42 2.90 -1.32 -13.69
N ALA A 43 3.95 -0.94 -12.96
CA ALA A 43 4.82 0.17 -13.35
C ALA A 43 5.58 -0.10 -14.66
N GLU A 44 5.99 -1.35 -14.92
CA GLU A 44 6.57 -1.75 -16.20
C GLU A 44 5.56 -1.60 -17.35
N ARG A 45 4.29 -1.98 -17.13
CA ARG A 45 3.22 -1.87 -18.11
C ARG A 45 2.72 -0.43 -18.31
N PHE A 46 2.85 0.42 -17.30
CA PHE A 46 2.49 1.84 -17.31
C PHE A 46 3.72 2.70 -16.94
N PRO A 47 4.68 2.92 -17.87
CA PRO A 47 5.96 3.57 -17.55
C PRO A 47 5.86 5.02 -17.04
N GLN A 48 4.72 5.68 -17.27
CA GLN A 48 4.44 7.03 -16.77
C GLN A 48 3.79 7.03 -15.38
N SER A 49 3.64 5.86 -14.77
CA SER A 49 3.06 5.73 -13.42
C SER A 49 4.04 6.13 -12.34
N ILE A 50 3.50 6.46 -11.17
CA ILE A 50 4.28 6.66 -9.94
C ILE A 50 3.83 5.63 -8.91
N THR A 51 4.78 4.88 -8.36
CA THR A 51 4.55 4.01 -7.21
C THR A 51 4.94 4.75 -5.92
N VAL A 52 4.09 4.61 -4.90
CA VAL A 52 4.30 5.12 -3.54
C VAL A 52 4.14 3.97 -2.56
N HIS A 53 5.16 3.79 -1.72
CA HIS A 53 5.19 2.76 -0.68
C HIS A 53 4.66 3.34 0.62
N THR A 54 3.63 2.73 1.20
CA THR A 54 3.09 3.14 2.51
C THR A 54 4.14 3.08 3.61
N ASP A 55 5.13 2.18 3.50
CA ASP A 55 6.29 2.10 4.40
C ASP A 55 7.08 3.43 4.51
N ASP A 56 7.02 4.31 3.51
CA ASP A 56 7.63 5.65 3.59
C ASP A 56 6.93 6.54 4.64
N PHE A 57 5.77 6.14 5.14
CA PHE A 57 4.89 6.90 6.02
C PHE A 57 4.81 6.38 7.46
N TYR A 58 5.78 5.56 7.90
CA TYR A 58 5.90 5.25 9.33
C TYR A 58 6.05 6.52 10.17
N LEU A 59 5.44 6.50 11.35
CA LEU A 59 5.69 7.49 12.39
C LEU A 59 7.08 7.24 13.02
N PRO A 60 7.86 8.31 13.28
CA PRO A 60 9.03 8.23 14.14
C PRO A 60 8.65 7.63 15.50
N PRO A 61 9.53 6.83 16.14
CA PRO A 61 9.24 6.22 17.44
C PRO A 61 8.73 7.19 18.51
N SER A 62 9.25 8.43 18.53
CA SER A 62 8.82 9.49 19.46
C SER A 62 7.38 9.97 19.27
N ARG A 63 6.77 9.69 18.11
CA ARG A 63 5.38 10.04 17.78
C ARG A 63 4.43 8.85 17.88
N ARG A 64 4.92 7.64 18.17
CA ARG A 64 4.08 6.47 18.36
C ARG A 64 3.49 6.49 19.77
N VAL A 65 2.21 6.19 19.86
CA VAL A 65 1.53 6.04 21.16
C VAL A 65 2.00 4.78 21.88
N THR A 66 1.93 4.77 23.21
CA THR A 66 2.21 3.57 24.00
C THR A 66 1.25 2.44 23.62
N GLY A 67 1.77 1.24 23.38
CA GLY A 67 0.96 0.08 22.97
C GLY A 67 0.47 0.13 21.52
N TRP A 68 1.12 0.94 20.66
CA TRP A 68 0.78 1.00 19.23
C TRP A 68 0.82 -0.38 18.55
N GLU A 69 1.63 -1.31 19.06
CA GLU A 69 1.79 -2.66 18.52
C GLU A 69 0.50 -3.48 18.49
N SER A 70 -0.53 -3.08 19.25
CA SER A 70 -1.85 -3.70 19.27
C SER A 70 -2.97 -2.79 18.75
N ILE A 71 -2.63 -1.62 18.20
CA ILE A 71 -3.60 -0.65 17.69
C ILE A 71 -3.40 -0.53 16.17
N PRO A 72 -4.31 -1.06 15.35
CA PRO A 72 -4.26 -0.93 13.90
C PRO A 72 -3.88 0.47 13.42
N CYS A 73 -2.93 0.52 12.49
CA CYS A 73 -2.42 1.76 11.87
C CYS A 73 -1.70 2.76 12.80
N ALA A 74 -1.58 2.52 14.11
CA ALA A 74 -1.04 3.51 15.06
C ALA A 74 0.47 3.82 14.87
N ASN A 75 1.15 3.05 14.02
CA ASN A 75 2.52 3.28 13.58
C ASN A 75 2.64 4.07 12.28
N MET A 76 1.54 4.45 11.63
CA MET A 76 1.53 5.08 10.31
C MET A 76 0.98 6.50 10.36
N ASP A 77 1.61 7.43 9.65
CA ASP A 77 1.10 8.79 9.45
C ASP A 77 0.15 8.82 8.23
N ILE A 78 -1.02 8.20 8.38
CA ILE A 78 -2.02 8.09 7.31
C ILE A 78 -2.52 9.47 6.85
N ARG A 79 -2.58 10.44 7.77
CA ARG A 79 -2.91 11.82 7.43
C ARG A 79 -1.87 12.40 6.47
N ARG A 80 -0.59 12.20 6.75
CA ARG A 80 0.49 12.65 5.87
C ARG A 80 0.45 11.97 4.51
N LEU A 81 0.22 10.66 4.46
CA LEU A 81 0.02 9.93 3.19
C LEU A 81 -1.16 10.53 2.40
N ARG A 82 -2.27 10.84 3.06
CA ARG A 82 -3.41 11.50 2.43
C ARG A 82 -3.05 12.87 1.85
N ASP A 83 -2.47 13.73 2.68
CA ASP A 83 -2.30 15.15 2.37
C ASP A 83 -1.13 15.40 1.42
N GLU A 84 -0.03 14.64 1.55
CA GLU A 84 1.17 14.79 0.72
C GLU A 84 1.11 14.00 -0.60
N VAL A 85 0.26 12.96 -0.71
CA VAL A 85 0.23 12.06 -1.87
C VAL A 85 -1.17 11.85 -2.41
N VAL A 86 -2.05 11.21 -1.65
CA VAL A 86 -3.30 10.65 -2.19
C VAL A 86 -4.24 11.75 -2.70
N ALA A 87 -4.41 12.83 -1.92
CA ALA A 87 -5.26 13.96 -2.31
C ALA A 87 -4.71 14.73 -3.55
N PRO A 88 -3.44 15.17 -3.60
CA PRO A 88 -2.92 15.85 -4.79
C PRO A 88 -2.85 14.94 -6.02
N ALA A 89 -2.51 13.66 -5.84
CA ALA A 89 -2.49 12.71 -6.94
C ALA A 89 -3.91 12.50 -7.53
N ARG A 90 -4.95 12.41 -6.69
CA ARG A 90 -6.35 12.37 -7.15
C ARG A 90 -6.74 13.63 -7.93
N ALA A 91 -6.21 14.78 -7.54
CA ALA A 91 -6.41 16.04 -8.25
C ALA A 91 -5.58 16.16 -9.54
N GLY A 92 -4.78 15.16 -9.90
CA GLY A 92 -3.88 15.21 -11.06
C GLY A 92 -2.74 16.21 -10.89
N GLN A 93 -2.37 16.53 -9.66
CA GLN A 93 -1.35 17.51 -9.33
C GLN A 93 0.01 16.86 -9.07
N ALA A 94 1.08 17.63 -9.26
CA ALA A 94 2.39 17.30 -8.73
C ALA A 94 2.33 17.21 -7.20
N PHE A 95 3.17 16.37 -6.62
CA PHE A 95 3.23 16.17 -5.18
C PHE A 95 4.65 15.89 -4.71
N SER A 96 4.89 16.01 -3.41
CA SER A 96 6.21 15.80 -2.81
C SER A 96 6.01 15.30 -1.40
N TYR A 97 6.79 14.30 -1.00
CA TYR A 97 6.75 13.75 0.35
C TYR A 97 8.16 13.41 0.84
N GLN A 98 8.32 13.33 2.16
CA GLN A 98 9.57 12.90 2.79
C GLN A 98 9.42 11.48 3.31
N ALA A 99 10.15 10.51 2.78
CA ALA A 99 10.11 9.16 3.31
C ALA A 99 10.71 9.12 4.73
N TYR A 100 10.09 8.42 5.67
CA TYR A 100 10.71 8.13 6.96
C TYR A 100 11.52 6.83 6.85
N SER A 101 12.85 6.94 6.97
CA SER A 101 13.73 5.78 6.96
C SER A 101 13.85 5.21 8.37
N CYS A 102 13.22 4.06 8.61
CA CYS A 102 13.40 3.31 9.86
C CYS A 102 14.86 2.91 10.11
N ARG A 103 15.67 2.76 9.05
CA ARG A 103 17.10 2.45 9.14
C ARG A 103 17.91 3.64 9.63
N GLU A 104 17.62 4.84 9.15
CA GLU A 104 18.33 6.07 9.52
C GLU A 104 17.72 6.75 10.74
N GLY A 105 16.50 6.36 11.14
CA GLY A 105 15.77 6.97 12.23
C GLY A 105 15.34 8.42 11.93
N ALA A 106 15.23 8.78 10.65
CA ALA A 106 15.02 10.15 10.21
C ALA A 106 14.18 10.22 8.93
N TYR A 107 13.64 11.41 8.67
CA TYR A 107 13.07 11.75 7.37
C TYR A 107 14.20 11.94 6.36
N LEU A 108 14.05 11.31 5.19
CA LEU A 108 14.90 11.51 4.03
C LEU A 108 14.55 12.84 3.34
N PRO A 109 15.44 13.38 2.49
CA PRO A 109 15.14 14.56 1.70
C PRO A 109 13.83 14.42 0.92
N PRO A 110 13.07 15.52 0.73
CA PRO A 110 11.82 15.49 -0.03
C PRO A 110 12.02 14.90 -1.44
N ARG A 111 11.09 14.03 -1.85
CA ARG A 111 11.02 13.45 -3.19
C ARG A 111 9.96 14.20 -4.01
N PRO A 112 10.33 15.23 -4.80
CA PRO A 112 9.38 15.91 -5.67
C PRO A 112 9.00 15.00 -6.84
N LEU A 113 7.71 14.96 -7.14
CA LEU A 113 7.11 14.13 -8.17
C LEU A 113 6.18 14.98 -9.03
N GLY A 114 6.32 14.85 -10.34
CA GLY A 114 5.39 15.48 -11.27
C GLY A 114 3.98 14.85 -11.18
N PRO A 115 2.99 15.44 -11.86
CA PRO A 115 1.72 14.76 -12.05
C PRO A 115 1.95 13.48 -12.87
N ALA A 116 1.17 12.44 -12.58
CA ALA A 116 1.20 11.19 -13.33
C ALA A 116 -0.21 10.74 -13.68
N PRO A 117 -0.40 10.13 -14.86
CA PRO A 117 -1.70 9.57 -15.24
C PRO A 117 -2.12 8.41 -14.33
N LEU A 118 -1.17 7.66 -13.77
CA LEU A 118 -1.41 6.57 -12.83
C LEU A 118 -0.56 6.75 -11.58
N VAL A 119 -1.19 6.70 -10.41
CA VAL A 119 -0.49 6.60 -9.11
C VAL A 119 -0.91 5.33 -8.40
N ILE A 120 0.06 4.49 -8.06
CA ILE A 120 -0.11 3.22 -7.36
C ILE A 120 0.36 3.42 -5.92
N VAL A 121 -0.54 3.32 -4.97
CA VAL A 121 -0.22 3.36 -3.54
C VAL A 121 -0.25 1.92 -3.03
N GLU A 122 0.92 1.41 -2.63
CA GLU A 122 1.08 0.01 -2.27
C GLU A 122 1.57 -0.15 -0.83
N GLY A 123 1.13 -1.25 -0.22
CA GLY A 123 1.57 -1.68 1.10
C GLY A 123 0.41 -1.69 2.09
N SER A 124 0.69 -2.23 3.28
CA SER A 124 -0.32 -2.38 4.32
C SER A 124 -0.89 -1.02 4.70
N TYR A 125 -2.21 -0.94 4.89
CA TYR A 125 -2.95 0.29 5.19
C TYR A 125 -3.14 1.26 4.02
N SER A 126 -2.72 0.89 2.79
CA SER A 126 -2.94 1.74 1.61
C SER A 126 -4.43 1.95 1.32
N HIS A 127 -5.32 1.03 1.72
CA HIS A 127 -6.77 1.15 1.59
C HIS A 127 -7.45 1.63 2.89
N HIS A 128 -6.72 2.31 3.79
CA HIS A 128 -7.32 2.83 5.02
C HIS A 128 -8.58 3.67 4.71
N PRO A 129 -9.67 3.61 5.50
CA PRO A 129 -10.94 4.27 5.14
C PRO A 129 -10.85 5.79 4.88
N SER A 130 -9.88 6.48 5.50
CA SER A 130 -9.65 7.91 5.22
C SER A 130 -9.03 8.19 3.84
N LEU A 131 -8.49 7.16 3.18
CA LEU A 131 -7.90 7.20 1.83
C LEU A 131 -8.87 6.63 0.78
N ALA A 132 -9.76 5.71 1.18
CA ALA A 132 -10.69 5.02 0.29
C ALA A 132 -11.46 5.93 -0.69
N PRO A 133 -11.98 7.13 -0.30
CA PRO A 133 -12.71 8.01 -1.22
C PRO A 133 -11.89 8.58 -2.38
N TYR A 134 -10.56 8.49 -2.33
CA TYR A 134 -9.66 9.04 -3.34
C TYR A 134 -9.26 8.02 -4.41
N TYR A 135 -9.44 6.73 -4.17
CA TYR A 135 -9.02 5.68 -5.11
C TYR A 135 -10.09 5.41 -6.17
N ASP A 136 -9.63 5.12 -7.38
CA ASP A 136 -10.48 4.66 -8.47
C ASP A 136 -10.61 3.13 -8.49
N ILE A 137 -9.58 2.43 -7.99
CA ILE A 137 -9.51 0.97 -7.89
C ILE A 137 -8.81 0.60 -6.57
N ARG A 138 -9.41 -0.30 -5.80
CA ARG A 138 -8.87 -0.79 -4.52
C ARG A 138 -8.73 -2.30 -4.61
N ILE A 139 -7.52 -2.79 -4.47
CA ILE A 139 -7.16 -4.20 -4.60
C ILE A 139 -6.71 -4.73 -3.25
N PHE A 140 -7.25 -5.89 -2.88
CA PHE A 140 -6.69 -6.70 -1.81
C PHE A 140 -5.81 -7.79 -2.39
N VAL A 141 -4.51 -7.74 -2.08
CA VAL A 141 -3.50 -8.69 -2.58
C VAL A 141 -3.17 -9.68 -1.46
N THR A 142 -3.38 -10.96 -1.73
CA THR A 142 -3.17 -12.03 -0.77
C THR A 142 -2.40 -13.21 -1.37
N CYS A 143 -2.06 -14.18 -0.53
CA CYS A 143 -1.47 -15.47 -0.89
C CYS A 143 -1.88 -16.50 0.17
N SER A 144 -1.55 -17.77 -0.03
CA SER A 144 -1.76 -18.78 1.01
C SER A 144 -0.90 -18.46 2.26
N PRO A 145 -1.32 -18.90 3.46
CA PRO A 145 -0.51 -18.75 4.68
C PRO A 145 0.87 -19.40 4.57
N ASP A 146 0.96 -20.57 3.93
CA ASP A 146 2.23 -21.27 3.71
C ASP A 146 3.17 -20.46 2.81
N GLU A 147 2.62 -19.86 1.75
CA GLU A 147 3.40 -19.02 0.85
C GLU A 147 3.83 -17.71 1.52
N GLN A 148 2.94 -17.09 2.30
CA GLN A 148 3.25 -15.93 3.12
C GLN A 148 4.44 -16.24 4.05
N ALA A 149 4.36 -17.34 4.79
CA ALA A 149 5.40 -17.79 5.71
C ALA A 149 6.71 -18.07 4.97
N ARG A 150 6.66 -18.76 3.83
CA ARG A 150 7.84 -19.05 2.99
C ARG A 150 8.53 -17.76 2.55
N ARG A 151 7.78 -16.81 2.00
CA ARG A 151 8.30 -15.52 1.51
C ARG A 151 8.88 -14.67 2.64
N LEU A 152 8.18 -14.57 3.76
CA LEU A 152 8.63 -13.80 4.91
C LEU A 152 9.87 -14.41 5.55
N ARG A 153 9.95 -15.74 5.73
CA ARG A 153 11.17 -16.40 6.22
C ARG A 153 12.37 -16.13 5.32
N ARG A 154 12.19 -16.22 3.99
CA ARG A 154 13.24 -15.93 3.02
C ARG A 154 13.70 -14.47 3.07
N ARG A 155 12.78 -13.53 3.24
CA ARG A 155 13.06 -12.09 3.22
C ARG A 155 13.65 -11.58 4.54
N GLU A 156 13.12 -12.04 5.65
CA GLU A 156 13.38 -11.48 6.99
C GLU A 156 14.40 -12.29 7.80
N GLY A 157 14.62 -13.56 7.44
CA GLY A 157 15.53 -14.45 8.15
C GLY A 157 15.21 -14.53 9.64
N GLU A 158 16.18 -14.18 10.48
CA GLU A 158 16.05 -14.17 11.95
C GLU A 158 14.94 -13.23 12.46
N ARG A 159 14.54 -12.23 11.67
CA ARG A 159 13.48 -11.27 12.05
C ARG A 159 12.07 -11.79 11.78
N TYR A 160 11.93 -12.99 11.19
CA TYR A 160 10.63 -13.57 10.85
C TYR A 160 9.68 -13.68 12.05
N SER A 161 10.18 -14.02 13.24
CA SER A 161 9.36 -14.11 14.46
C SER A 161 8.63 -12.80 14.77
N ASN A 162 9.27 -11.65 14.53
CA ASN A 162 8.65 -10.33 14.71
C ASN A 162 7.43 -10.14 13.78
N PHE A 163 7.45 -10.70 12.57
CA PHE A 163 6.29 -10.65 11.69
C PHE A 163 5.13 -11.48 12.22
N VAL A 164 5.41 -12.69 12.71
CA VAL A 164 4.38 -13.58 13.27
C VAL A 164 3.78 -13.01 14.56
N GLU A 165 4.63 -12.47 15.44
CA GLU A 165 4.21 -12.03 16.76
C GLU A 165 3.60 -10.62 16.78
N ARG A 166 3.94 -9.77 15.80
CA ARG A 166 3.55 -8.35 15.79
C ARG A 166 2.84 -7.95 14.50
N TRP A 167 3.53 -8.03 13.37
CA TRP A 167 3.06 -7.37 12.15
C TRP A 167 1.82 -8.04 11.56
N ILE A 168 1.80 -9.37 11.48
CA ILE A 168 0.65 -10.12 10.97
C ILE A 168 -0.59 -9.87 11.86
N PRO A 169 -0.53 -10.04 13.20
CA PRO A 169 -1.68 -9.71 14.05
C PRO A 169 -2.19 -8.27 13.89
N LEU A 170 -1.29 -7.31 13.72
CA LEU A 170 -1.66 -5.90 13.53
C LEU A 170 -2.36 -5.66 12.19
N GLU A 171 -1.90 -6.30 11.11
CA GLU A 171 -2.52 -6.26 9.79
C GLU A 171 -3.90 -6.95 9.80
N GLU A 172 -4.00 -8.16 10.35
CA GLU A 172 -5.28 -8.87 10.45
C GLU A 172 -6.30 -8.09 11.29
N GLY A 173 -5.86 -7.47 12.40
CA GLY A 173 -6.70 -6.58 13.19
C GLY A 173 -7.24 -5.41 12.38
N TYR A 174 -6.40 -4.78 11.55
CA TYR A 174 -6.82 -3.73 10.61
C TYR A 174 -7.82 -4.22 9.56
N PHE A 175 -7.58 -5.38 8.95
CA PHE A 175 -8.48 -5.93 7.94
C PHE A 175 -9.87 -6.21 8.52
N VAL A 176 -9.93 -6.79 9.72
CA VAL A 176 -11.18 -7.07 10.44
C VAL A 176 -11.88 -5.78 10.89
N GLU A 177 -11.15 -4.86 11.54
CA GLU A 177 -11.74 -3.63 12.09
C GLU A 177 -12.39 -2.78 10.99
N TYR A 178 -11.75 -2.69 9.83
CA TYR A 178 -12.21 -1.82 8.75
C TYR A 178 -12.89 -2.56 7.59
N GLY A 179 -12.97 -3.90 7.61
CA GLY A 179 -13.56 -4.71 6.54
C GLY A 179 -12.86 -4.48 5.20
N ILE A 180 -11.52 -4.52 5.20
CA ILE A 180 -10.71 -4.10 4.05
C ILE A 180 -10.85 -5.07 2.87
N GLU A 181 -10.97 -6.36 3.16
CA GLU A 181 -11.21 -7.40 2.14
C GLU A 181 -12.58 -7.20 1.49
N GLU A 182 -13.62 -6.94 2.28
CA GLU A 182 -14.98 -6.77 1.78
C GLU A 182 -15.16 -5.46 0.99
N LYS A 183 -14.41 -4.42 1.36
CA LYS A 183 -14.49 -3.10 0.72
C LYS A 183 -13.59 -2.96 -0.50
N ALA A 184 -12.68 -3.90 -0.75
CA ALA A 184 -11.88 -3.91 -1.96
C ALA A 184 -12.77 -4.21 -3.17
N ASP A 185 -12.45 -3.56 -4.30
CA ASP A 185 -13.18 -3.78 -5.54
C ASP A 185 -12.84 -5.17 -6.11
N PHE A 186 -11.57 -5.58 -5.96
CA PHE A 186 -11.06 -6.86 -6.44
C PHE A 186 -10.07 -7.51 -5.49
N GLU A 187 -9.94 -8.82 -5.61
CA GLU A 187 -8.91 -9.63 -4.96
C GLU A 187 -7.90 -10.13 -5.98
N ILE A 188 -6.61 -10.16 -5.61
CA ILE A 188 -5.58 -10.86 -6.35
C ILE A 188 -4.87 -11.83 -5.41
N VAL A 189 -4.87 -13.12 -5.78
CA VAL A 189 -4.09 -14.15 -5.12
C VAL A 189 -2.79 -14.35 -5.90
N THR A 190 -1.65 -14.29 -5.21
CA THR A 190 -0.32 -14.50 -5.82
C THR A 190 0.26 -15.86 -5.43
N ASP A 191 1.01 -16.46 -6.36
CA ASP A 191 1.69 -17.76 -6.21
C ASP A 191 3.10 -17.68 -5.63
#